data_AF-A0A9D3RYM1-F1
#
_entry.id   AF-A0A9D3RYM1-F1
#
_cell.length_a   1.000
_cell.length_b   1.000
_cell.length_c   1.000
_cell.angle_alpha   90.00
_cell.angle_beta   90.00
_cell.angle_gamma   90.00
#
_symmetry.space_group_name_H-M   'P 1'
#
loop_
_entity.id
_entity.type
_entity.pdbx_description
1 polymer ?
#
loop_
_entity_poly.entity_id
_entity_poly.type
_entity_poly.pdbx_seq_one_letter_code
_entity_poly.pdbx_strand_id
1 'polypeptide(L)'
;MAGTPRDAHPCSTIEKLRLKCLERGAAGIKGLSRTFRIMDEDRSKSLDLQELLRGLEAYGMSVSRDEAQHILSTLDKDGGGTVDFSEFLEALRPPLSCSRRAVITAAFSKLDRSGDGVVTVLDLQGVYDATQHPKFRSGQWSEEEVFHAFLDSFDSPYDKDGKVTLEEFVNYYSGVSASIDSDEYFVTMVRKAWKL
;
A
#
# COMPACT_ATOMS: atom_id res chain seq x y z
N MET A 1 17.87 -18.84 -34.13
CA MET A 1 17.82 -17.51 -33.49
C MET A 1 16.69 -17.54 -32.50
N ALA A 2 16.99 -17.84 -31.24
CA ALA A 2 15.99 -17.94 -30.18
C ALA A 2 15.63 -16.52 -29.73
N GLY A 3 14.38 -16.13 -29.91
CA GLY A 3 13.84 -14.90 -29.33
C GLY A 3 13.81 -15.05 -27.82
N THR A 4 14.58 -14.22 -27.13
CA THR A 4 14.50 -14.07 -25.68
C THR A 4 13.08 -13.64 -25.30
N PRO A 5 12.48 -14.21 -24.24
CA PRO A 5 11.18 -13.77 -23.76
C PRO A 5 11.28 -12.30 -23.38
N ARG A 6 10.30 -11.49 -23.79
CA ARG A 6 10.13 -10.15 -23.24
C ARG A 6 9.75 -10.33 -21.78
N ASP A 7 10.75 -10.21 -20.92
CA ASP A 7 10.56 -10.12 -19.48
C ASP A 7 9.62 -8.94 -19.20
N ALA A 8 8.35 -9.25 -18.98
CA ALA A 8 7.34 -8.32 -18.52
C ALA A 8 7.67 -7.98 -17.06
N HIS A 9 8.59 -7.03 -16.87
CA HIS A 9 8.79 -6.41 -15.58
C HIS A 9 7.62 -5.45 -15.32
N PRO A 10 6.92 -5.56 -14.18
CA PRO A 10 6.07 -4.49 -13.63
C PRO A 10 6.91 -3.28 -13.16
N CYS A 11 7.93 -2.89 -13.93
CA CYS A 11 8.64 -1.62 -13.84
C CYS A 11 7.77 -0.56 -14.57
N SER A 12 6.57 -0.43 -14.03
CA SER A 12 5.31 -0.13 -14.71
C SER A 12 5.16 1.35 -15.04
N THR A 13 4.22 1.69 -15.91
CA THR A 13 3.87 3.08 -16.25
C THR A 13 3.59 3.95 -15.01
N ILE A 14 3.21 3.35 -13.88
CA ILE A 14 3.05 4.01 -12.57
C ILE A 14 4.39 4.51 -12.02
N GLU A 15 5.48 3.75 -12.18
CA GLU A 15 6.82 4.18 -11.78
C GLU A 15 7.28 5.38 -12.63
N LYS A 16 6.97 5.36 -13.93
CA LYS A 16 7.23 6.52 -14.80
C LYS A 16 6.42 7.74 -14.36
N LEU A 17 5.14 7.56 -14.02
CA LEU A 17 4.29 8.62 -13.48
C LEU A 17 4.88 9.19 -12.19
N ARG A 18 5.28 8.32 -11.26
CA ARG A 18 5.92 8.70 -10.00
C ARG A 18 7.17 9.55 -10.24
N LEU A 19 8.07 9.09 -11.11
CA LEU A 19 9.29 9.81 -11.45
C LEU A 19 8.99 11.16 -12.10
N LYS A 20 7.98 11.25 -12.99
CA LYS A 20 7.55 12.51 -13.62
C LYS A 20 6.96 13.50 -12.62
N CYS A 21 6.18 13.03 -11.65
CA CYS A 21 5.72 13.86 -10.54
C CYS A 21 6.92 14.41 -9.74
N LEU A 22 7.87 13.55 -9.39
CA LEU A 22 9.08 13.95 -8.65
C LEU A 22 9.95 14.96 -9.43
N GLU A 23 10.18 14.75 -10.73
CA GLU A 23 10.92 15.66 -11.61
C GLU A 23 10.33 17.08 -11.61
N ARG A 24 9.00 17.21 -11.49
CA ARG A 24 8.29 18.50 -11.44
C ARG A 24 8.22 19.12 -10.05
N GLY A 25 8.99 18.59 -9.10
CA GLY A 25 9.04 19.09 -7.73
C GLY A 25 7.85 18.67 -6.88
N ALA A 26 7.12 17.61 -7.26
CA ALA A 26 6.12 16.99 -6.40
C ALA A 26 6.80 16.13 -5.31
N ALA A 27 7.67 16.76 -4.51
CA ALA A 27 8.30 16.11 -3.38
C ALA A 27 7.29 15.99 -2.23
N GLY A 28 6.96 14.75 -1.87
CA GLY A 28 6.05 14.44 -0.76
C GLY A 28 4.58 14.76 -1.04
N ILE A 29 3.77 14.60 0.01
CA ILE A 29 2.31 14.61 -0.04
C ILE A 29 1.78 15.90 -0.68
N LYS A 30 2.29 17.07 -0.28
CA LYS A 30 1.84 18.37 -0.79
C LYS A 30 2.05 18.53 -2.29
N GLY A 31 3.16 18.01 -2.80
CA GLY A 31 3.47 18.01 -4.22
C GLY A 31 2.48 17.16 -5.01
N LEU A 32 2.26 15.93 -4.56
CA LEU A 32 1.31 15.00 -5.16
C LEU A 32 -0.14 15.52 -5.07
N SER A 33 -0.53 16.15 -3.96
CA SER A 33 -1.83 16.84 -3.83
C SER A 33 -2.03 17.91 -4.89
N ARG A 34 -0.98 18.69 -5.20
CA ARG A 34 -1.04 19.71 -6.24
C ARG A 34 -1.18 19.07 -7.62
N THR A 35 -0.44 17.99 -7.89
CA THR A 35 -0.55 17.25 -9.14
C THR A 35 -1.95 16.70 -9.35
N PHE A 36 -2.48 16.00 -8.37
CA PHE A 36 -3.84 15.44 -8.42
C PHE A 36 -4.88 16.53 -8.72
N ARG A 37 -4.82 17.65 -8.00
CA ARG A 37 -5.74 18.79 -8.20
C ARG A 37 -5.63 19.47 -9.57
N ILE A 38 -4.49 19.33 -10.26
CA ILE A 38 -4.32 19.85 -11.62
C ILE A 38 -4.94 18.88 -12.64
N MET A 39 -4.94 17.58 -12.35
CA MET A 39 -5.53 16.55 -13.20
C MET A 39 -7.06 16.49 -13.05
N ASP A 40 -7.56 16.68 -11.83
CA ASP A 40 -9.00 16.77 -11.47
C ASP A 40 -9.58 18.12 -11.95
N GLU A 41 -10.06 18.14 -13.19
CA GLU A 41 -10.57 19.35 -13.86
C GLU A 41 -11.92 19.77 -13.29
N ASP A 42 -12.78 18.79 -13.02
CA ASP A 42 -14.16 19.01 -12.56
C ASP A 42 -14.29 19.17 -11.04
N ARG A 43 -13.21 18.90 -10.30
CA ARG A 43 -13.13 18.95 -8.83
C ARG A 43 -14.02 17.92 -8.15
N SER A 44 -14.25 16.79 -8.80
CA SER A 44 -14.94 15.62 -8.26
C SER A 44 -14.19 15.00 -7.07
N LYS A 45 -12.88 15.29 -6.94
CA LYS A 45 -11.93 14.67 -6.00
C LYS A 45 -11.60 13.21 -6.33
N SER A 46 -11.96 12.76 -7.52
CA SER A 46 -11.47 11.53 -8.13
C SER A 46 -10.96 11.85 -9.53
N LEU A 47 -10.25 10.92 -10.14
CA LEU A 47 -9.79 11.03 -11.53
C LEU A 47 -10.49 9.96 -12.35
N ASP A 48 -11.31 10.40 -13.29
CA ASP A 48 -11.85 9.48 -14.30
C ASP A 48 -10.79 9.11 -15.36
N LEU A 49 -11.13 8.18 -16.26
CA LEU A 49 -10.22 7.75 -17.32
C LEU A 49 -9.75 8.91 -18.20
N GLN A 50 -10.64 9.86 -18.51
CA GLN A 50 -10.35 10.96 -19.42
C GLN A 50 -9.44 11.99 -18.74
N GLU A 51 -9.69 12.32 -17.48
CA GLU A 51 -8.86 13.19 -16.66
C GLU A 51 -7.47 12.57 -16.41
N LEU A 52 -7.42 11.27 -16.12
CA LEU A 52 -6.15 10.54 -15.98
C LEU A 52 -5.34 10.61 -17.28
N LEU A 53 -5.96 10.36 -18.44
CA LEU A 53 -5.29 10.36 -19.75
C LEU A 53 -4.72 11.75 -20.08
N ARG A 54 -5.53 12.81 -19.91
CA ARG A 54 -5.06 14.21 -20.08
C ARG A 54 -3.97 14.57 -19.08
N GLY A 55 -4.10 14.12 -17.84
CA GLY A 55 -3.12 14.30 -16.79
C GLY A 55 -1.77 13.68 -17.17
N LEU A 56 -1.77 12.42 -17.64
CA LEU A 56 -0.56 11.74 -18.09
C LEU A 56 0.10 12.48 -19.26
N GLU A 57 -0.67 12.91 -20.26
CA GLU A 57 -0.18 13.69 -21.39
C GLU A 57 0.43 15.03 -20.95
N ALA A 58 -0.24 15.75 -20.04
CA ALA A 58 0.26 17.01 -19.47
C ALA A 58 1.57 16.83 -18.70
N TYR A 59 1.83 15.62 -18.18
CA TYR A 59 3.08 15.23 -17.51
C TYR A 59 4.13 14.66 -18.48
N GLY A 60 3.89 14.72 -19.79
CA GLY A 60 4.82 14.29 -20.83
C GLY A 60 4.85 12.78 -21.03
N MET A 61 3.78 12.08 -20.63
CA MET A 61 3.59 10.65 -20.85
C MET A 61 2.51 10.46 -21.91
N SER A 62 2.92 10.16 -23.14
CA SER A 62 2.00 9.73 -24.18
C SER A 62 1.68 8.26 -23.97
N VAL A 63 0.48 7.98 -23.47
CA VAL A 63 -0.06 6.62 -23.29
C VAL A 63 -1.29 6.44 -24.16
N SER A 64 -1.49 5.23 -24.66
CA SER A 64 -2.73 4.86 -25.34
C SER A 64 -3.90 4.81 -24.35
N ARG A 65 -5.14 4.85 -24.87
CA ARG A 65 -6.34 4.69 -24.05
C ARG A 65 -6.35 3.35 -23.30
N ASP A 66 -5.89 2.29 -23.94
CA ASP A 66 -5.83 0.96 -23.31
C ASP A 66 -4.79 0.91 -22.17
N GLU A 67 -3.64 1.58 -22.35
CA GLU A 67 -2.65 1.73 -21.27
C GLU A 67 -3.18 2.60 -20.13
N ALA A 68 -3.89 3.70 -20.42
CA ALA A 68 -4.52 4.53 -19.41
C ALA A 68 -5.60 3.76 -18.64
N GLN A 69 -6.38 2.92 -19.32
CA GLN A 69 -7.37 2.04 -18.69
C GLN A 69 -6.69 1.02 -17.77
N HIS A 70 -5.55 0.46 -18.20
CA HIS A 70 -4.77 -0.46 -17.37
C HIS A 70 -4.17 0.23 -16.14
N ILE A 71 -3.69 1.47 -16.29
CA ILE A 71 -3.23 2.27 -15.15
C ILE A 71 -4.39 2.52 -14.19
N LEU A 72 -5.54 2.99 -14.71
CA LEU A 72 -6.73 3.22 -13.91
C LEU A 72 -7.12 1.96 -13.14
N SER A 73 -7.22 0.80 -13.80
CA SER A 73 -7.57 -0.46 -13.12
C SER A 73 -6.54 -0.94 -12.11
N THR A 74 -5.30 -0.46 -12.18
CA THR A 74 -4.24 -0.78 -11.21
C THR A 74 -4.27 0.18 -10.02
N LEU A 75 -4.75 1.40 -10.22
CA LEU A 75 -4.87 2.44 -9.19
C LEU A 75 -6.20 2.35 -8.42
N ASP A 76 -7.29 2.07 -9.13
CA ASP A 76 -8.66 1.92 -8.64
C ASP A 76 -8.79 0.60 -7.86
N LYS A 77 -8.63 0.69 -6.54
CA LYS A 77 -8.64 -0.45 -5.62
C LYS A 77 -10.04 -0.77 -5.12
N ASP A 78 -10.91 0.23 -5.03
CA ASP A 78 -12.29 0.04 -4.60
C ASP A 78 -13.23 -0.38 -5.76
N GLY A 79 -12.76 -0.30 -7.01
CA GLY A 79 -13.51 -0.68 -8.20
C GLY A 79 -14.57 0.34 -8.58
N GLY A 80 -14.45 1.58 -8.13
CA GLY A 80 -15.37 2.68 -8.40
C GLY A 80 -15.33 3.20 -9.83
N GLY A 81 -14.33 2.79 -10.62
CA GLY A 81 -14.11 3.26 -12.00
C GLY A 81 -13.42 4.62 -12.08
N THR A 82 -13.00 5.17 -10.95
CA THR A 82 -12.26 6.44 -10.82
C THR A 82 -11.21 6.29 -9.74
N VAL A 83 -10.11 7.05 -9.82
CA VAL A 83 -9.03 7.00 -8.82
C VAL A 83 -9.16 8.14 -7.83
N ASP A 84 -9.35 7.84 -6.55
CA ASP A 84 -9.39 8.87 -5.51
C ASP A 84 -7.98 9.35 -5.11
N PHE A 85 -7.93 10.41 -4.30
CA PHE A 85 -6.66 10.99 -3.87
C PHE A 85 -5.80 10.03 -3.02
N SER A 86 -6.42 9.17 -2.21
CA SER A 86 -5.74 8.21 -1.35
C SER A 86 -5.10 7.10 -2.17
N GLU A 87 -5.84 6.56 -3.14
CA GLU A 87 -5.36 5.56 -4.11
C GLU A 87 -4.19 6.11 -4.94
N PHE A 88 -4.34 7.35 -5.43
CA PHE A 88 -3.28 8.04 -6.16
C PHE A 88 -2.01 8.23 -5.31
N LEU A 89 -2.16 8.64 -4.04
CA LEU A 89 -1.03 8.78 -3.13
C LEU A 89 -0.36 7.45 -2.80
N GLU A 90 -1.15 6.39 -2.62
CA GLU A 90 -0.64 5.06 -2.30
C GLU A 90 0.19 4.51 -3.45
N ALA A 91 -0.31 4.64 -4.68
CA ALA A 91 0.39 4.15 -5.87
C ALA A 91 1.66 4.93 -6.21
N LEU A 92 1.69 6.24 -5.93
CA LEU A 92 2.87 7.08 -6.19
C LEU A 92 3.86 7.15 -5.02
N ARG A 93 3.60 6.40 -3.95
CA ARG A 93 4.55 6.31 -2.83
C ARG A 93 5.85 5.64 -3.31
N PRO A 94 7.02 6.09 -2.84
CA PRO A 94 8.28 5.42 -3.18
C PRO A 94 8.27 3.96 -2.74
N PRO A 95 8.86 3.05 -3.55
CA PRO A 95 9.01 1.66 -3.13
C PRO A 95 9.89 1.58 -1.87
N LEU A 96 9.57 0.64 -1.00
CA LEU A 96 10.39 0.34 0.17
C LEU A 96 11.78 -0.12 -0.25
N SER A 97 12.80 0.32 0.49
CA SER A 97 14.15 -0.21 0.31
C SER A 97 14.20 -1.71 0.63
N CYS A 98 15.19 -2.42 0.11
CA CYS A 98 15.39 -3.84 0.39
C CYS A 98 15.48 -4.11 1.90
N SER A 99 16.15 -3.24 2.66
CA SER A 99 16.30 -3.36 4.12
C SER A 99 14.96 -3.25 4.85
N ARG A 100 14.12 -2.27 4.48
CA ARG A 100 12.77 -2.11 5.06
C ARG A 100 11.88 -3.29 4.68
N ARG A 101 11.90 -3.69 3.40
CA ARG A 101 11.10 -4.83 2.93
C ARG A 101 11.48 -6.12 3.65
N ALA A 102 12.78 -6.39 3.82
CA ALA A 102 13.26 -7.59 4.49
C ALA A 102 12.78 -7.70 5.95
N VAL A 103 12.81 -6.60 6.71
CA VAL A 103 12.34 -6.64 8.12
C VAL A 103 10.81 -6.78 8.20
N ILE A 104 10.06 -6.18 7.28
CA ILE A 104 8.60 -6.31 7.21
C ILE A 104 8.22 -7.75 6.86
N THR A 105 8.87 -8.35 5.85
CA THR A 105 8.66 -9.76 5.49
C THR A 105 9.01 -10.69 6.65
N ALA A 106 10.11 -10.44 7.38
CA ALA A 106 10.47 -11.23 8.55
C ALA A 106 9.42 -11.11 9.68
N ALA A 107 8.85 -9.92 9.88
CA ALA A 107 7.75 -9.72 10.83
C ALA A 107 6.48 -10.46 10.39
N PHE A 108 6.14 -10.41 9.10
CA PHE A 108 5.00 -11.13 8.53
C PHE A 108 5.16 -12.64 8.70
N SER A 109 6.33 -13.21 8.34
CA SER A 109 6.59 -14.65 8.50
C SER A 109 6.60 -15.11 9.96
N LYS A 110 6.75 -14.19 10.92
CA LYS A 110 6.60 -14.50 12.35
C LYS A 110 5.13 -14.57 12.76
N LEU A 111 4.27 -13.78 12.10
CA LEU A 111 2.82 -13.80 12.31
C LEU A 111 2.18 -14.99 11.61
N ASP A 112 2.53 -15.24 10.34
CA ASP A 112 2.01 -16.34 9.52
C ASP A 112 2.59 -17.67 10.00
N ARG A 113 1.93 -18.27 10.99
CA ARG A 113 2.34 -19.53 11.60
C ARG A 113 2.01 -20.72 10.70
N SER A 114 0.91 -20.63 9.98
CA SER A 114 0.49 -21.66 9.02
C SER A 114 1.45 -21.75 7.83
N GLY A 115 2.08 -20.63 7.44
CA GLY A 115 2.96 -20.52 6.30
C GLY A 115 2.21 -20.50 4.96
N ASP A 116 0.90 -20.21 4.97
CA ASP A 116 0.06 -20.18 3.78
C ASP A 116 0.05 -18.82 3.06
N GLY A 117 0.76 -17.82 3.62
CA GLY A 117 0.89 -16.49 3.06
C GLY A 117 -0.21 -15.52 3.48
N VAL A 118 -1.12 -15.92 4.38
CA VAL A 118 -2.15 -15.06 4.97
C VAL A 118 -2.14 -15.17 6.49
N VAL A 119 -2.20 -14.03 7.18
CA VAL A 119 -2.31 -14.01 8.64
C VAL A 119 -3.79 -13.94 9.00
N THR A 120 -4.23 -14.93 9.77
CA THR A 120 -5.61 -15.02 10.27
C THR A 120 -5.64 -14.99 11.80
N VAL A 121 -6.84 -14.96 12.37
CA VAL A 121 -7.05 -15.04 13.83
C VAL A 121 -6.39 -16.30 14.42
N LEU A 122 -6.37 -17.41 13.67
CA LEU A 122 -5.76 -18.66 14.11
C LEU A 122 -4.24 -18.55 14.24
N ASP A 123 -3.59 -17.77 13.38
CA ASP A 123 -2.15 -17.56 13.43
C ASP A 123 -1.73 -16.72 14.65
N LEU A 124 -2.62 -15.82 15.10
CA LEU A 124 -2.40 -15.00 16.28
C LEU A 124 -2.60 -15.76 17.60
N GLN A 125 -3.36 -16.87 17.58
CA GLN A 125 -3.59 -17.69 18.77
C GLN A 125 -2.26 -18.25 19.31
N GLY A 126 -1.93 -17.86 20.55
CA GLY A 126 -0.69 -18.25 21.22
C GLY A 126 0.55 -17.45 20.83
N VAL A 127 0.45 -16.47 19.93
CA VAL A 127 1.52 -15.50 19.62
C VAL A 127 1.23 -14.16 20.28
N TYR A 128 -0.03 -13.72 20.27
CA TYR A 128 -0.48 -12.48 20.90
C TYR A 128 -1.24 -12.76 22.20
N ASP A 129 -0.86 -12.06 23.28
CA ASP A 129 -1.54 -12.18 24.58
C ASP A 129 -2.68 -11.14 24.68
N ALA A 130 -3.91 -11.58 24.41
CA ALA A 130 -5.10 -10.73 24.52
C ALA A 130 -5.44 -10.33 25.97
N THR A 131 -4.87 -11.00 26.99
CA THR A 131 -5.21 -10.78 28.40
C THR A 131 -4.84 -9.39 28.91
N GLN A 132 -3.88 -8.74 28.24
CA GLN A 132 -3.46 -7.37 28.58
C GLN A 132 -4.36 -6.30 27.95
N HIS A 133 -5.24 -6.65 27.02
CA HIS A 133 -6.08 -5.68 26.34
C HIS A 133 -7.16 -5.12 27.29
N PRO A 134 -7.30 -3.77 27.44
CA PRO A 134 -8.25 -3.18 28.39
C PRO A 134 -9.70 -3.64 28.21
N LYS A 135 -10.15 -3.84 26.95
CA LYS A 135 -11.52 -4.28 26.66
C LYS A 135 -11.75 -5.77 26.90
N PHE A 136 -10.69 -6.58 26.82
CA PHE A 136 -10.77 -7.98 27.23
C PHE A 136 -10.85 -8.08 28.75
N ARG A 137 -10.02 -7.31 29.46
CA ARG A 137 -10.02 -7.24 30.93
C ARG A 137 -11.33 -6.73 31.51
N SER A 138 -12.02 -5.81 30.82
CA SER A 138 -13.33 -5.32 31.25
C SER A 138 -14.49 -6.25 30.88
N GLY A 139 -14.22 -7.36 30.19
CA GLY A 139 -15.24 -8.31 29.72
C GLY A 139 -16.11 -7.76 28.58
N GLN A 140 -15.72 -6.65 27.97
CA GLN A 140 -16.44 -6.07 26.84
C GLN A 140 -16.16 -6.80 25.54
N TRP A 141 -14.93 -7.30 25.38
CA TRP A 141 -14.48 -8.01 24.20
C TRP A 141 -14.07 -9.44 24.51
N SER A 142 -14.38 -10.35 23.61
CA SER A 142 -13.80 -11.69 23.55
C SER A 142 -12.34 -11.65 23.07
N GLU A 143 -11.62 -12.75 23.22
CA GLU A 143 -10.25 -12.88 22.70
C GLU A 143 -10.23 -12.77 21.17
N GLU A 144 -11.21 -13.38 20.49
CA GLU A 144 -11.38 -13.28 19.04
C GLU A 144 -11.64 -11.84 18.58
N GLU A 145 -12.45 -11.07 19.31
CA GLU A 145 -12.71 -9.67 18.99
C GLU A 145 -11.46 -8.79 19.15
N VAL A 146 -10.57 -9.11 20.11
CA VAL A 146 -9.27 -8.44 20.23
C VAL A 146 -8.39 -8.76 19.03
N PHE A 147 -8.33 -10.02 18.60
CA PHE A 147 -7.53 -10.43 17.46
C PHE A 147 -8.04 -9.84 16.14
N HIS A 148 -9.36 -9.84 15.92
CA HIS A 148 -9.96 -9.18 14.76
C HIS A 148 -9.64 -7.68 14.75
N ALA A 149 -9.85 -6.98 15.87
CA ALA A 149 -9.52 -5.55 15.94
C ALA A 149 -8.03 -5.27 15.70
N PHE A 150 -7.15 -6.21 16.06
CA PHE A 150 -5.73 -6.13 15.74
C PHE A 150 -5.45 -6.33 14.25
N LEU A 151 -6.01 -7.37 13.63
CA LEU A 151 -5.86 -7.64 12.19
C LEU A 151 -6.45 -6.52 11.33
N ASP A 152 -7.60 -5.97 11.73
CA ASP A 152 -8.26 -4.84 11.07
C ASP A 152 -7.33 -3.62 10.90
N SER A 153 -6.34 -3.47 11.79
CA SER A 153 -5.38 -2.37 11.71
C SER A 153 -4.36 -2.52 10.57
N PHE A 154 -4.18 -3.74 10.05
CA PHE A 154 -3.30 -4.05 8.92
C PHE A 154 -4.07 -4.39 7.64
N ASP A 155 -5.31 -4.88 7.78
CA ASP A 155 -6.20 -5.23 6.69
C ASP A 155 -6.49 -4.01 5.78
N SER A 156 -6.68 -4.24 4.49
CA SER A 156 -6.88 -3.19 3.49
C SER A 156 -8.11 -2.34 3.82
N PRO A 157 -8.10 -1.01 3.61
CA PRO A 157 -9.33 -0.22 3.71
C PRO A 157 -10.30 -0.50 2.56
N TYR A 158 -9.83 -1.13 1.48
CA TYR A 158 -10.58 -1.42 0.25
C TYR A 158 -11.16 -2.84 0.22
N ASP A 159 -10.57 -3.77 0.97
CA ASP A 159 -11.02 -5.15 1.12
C ASP A 159 -10.89 -5.50 2.59
N LYS A 160 -12.01 -5.63 3.31
CA LYS A 160 -12.04 -5.97 4.73
C LYS A 160 -12.52 -7.38 4.89
N ASP A 161 -11.63 -8.34 4.68
CA ASP A 161 -11.94 -9.77 4.76
C ASP A 161 -11.54 -10.40 6.10
N GLY A 162 -10.93 -9.61 7.00
CA GLY A 162 -10.49 -10.06 8.32
C GLY A 162 -9.24 -10.95 8.27
N LYS A 163 -8.55 -10.98 7.13
CA LYS A 163 -7.25 -11.61 6.92
C LYS A 163 -6.25 -10.53 6.54
N VAL A 164 -4.98 -10.87 6.64
CA VAL A 164 -3.91 -9.95 6.27
C VAL A 164 -2.92 -10.67 5.39
N THR A 165 -2.89 -10.28 4.13
CA THR A 165 -1.90 -10.73 3.15
C THR A 165 -0.55 -10.02 3.36
N LEU A 166 0.53 -10.58 2.80
CA LEU A 166 1.82 -9.90 2.80
C LEU A 166 1.75 -8.53 2.11
N GLU A 167 0.94 -8.39 1.07
CA GLU A 167 0.79 -7.14 0.33
C GLU A 167 0.14 -6.04 1.17
N GLU A 168 -0.92 -6.37 1.92
CA GLU A 168 -1.59 -5.44 2.84
C GLU A 168 -0.69 -5.03 3.99
N PHE A 169 0.01 -6.00 4.58
CA PHE A 169 0.97 -5.74 5.64
C PHE A 169 2.13 -4.83 5.16
N VAL A 170 2.63 -5.08 3.95
CA VAL A 170 3.63 -4.22 3.30
C VAL A 170 3.05 -2.83 3.01
N ASN A 171 1.81 -2.72 2.56
CA ASN A 171 1.17 -1.43 2.30
C ASN A 171 1.01 -0.60 3.59
N TYR A 172 0.54 -1.22 4.67
CA TYR A 172 0.48 -0.60 5.99
C TYR A 172 1.83 -0.02 6.41
N TYR A 173 2.88 -0.85 6.36
CA TYR A 173 4.24 -0.42 6.72
C TYR A 173 4.84 0.57 5.73
N SER A 174 4.40 0.57 4.48
CA SER A 174 4.76 1.58 3.48
C SER A 174 4.24 2.95 3.90
N GLY A 175 3.03 3.04 4.44
CA GLY A 175 2.48 4.27 5.04
C GLY A 175 3.28 4.75 6.24
N VAL A 176 3.59 3.85 7.19
CA VAL A 176 4.44 4.16 8.36
C VAL A 176 5.84 4.62 7.91
N SER A 177 6.42 3.90 6.96
CA SER A 177 7.73 4.16 6.36
C SER A 177 7.81 5.54 5.72
N ALA A 178 6.74 6.04 5.11
CA ALA A 178 6.71 7.34 4.44
C ALA A 178 6.94 8.53 5.39
N SER A 179 6.77 8.33 6.70
CA SER A 179 7.06 9.34 7.73
C SER A 179 8.43 9.18 8.40
N ILE A 180 9.22 8.19 7.98
CA ILE A 180 10.52 7.87 8.57
C ILE A 180 11.62 7.98 7.53
N ASP A 181 12.53 8.93 7.73
CA ASP A 181 13.62 9.19 6.78
C ASP A 181 14.73 8.12 6.82
N SER A 182 15.05 7.59 8.01
CA SER A 182 16.16 6.64 8.19
C SER A 182 15.71 5.18 8.14
N ASP A 183 16.31 4.43 7.22
CA ASP A 183 16.15 2.97 7.14
C ASP A 183 16.59 2.27 8.42
N GLU A 184 17.67 2.73 9.05
CA GLU A 184 18.19 2.14 10.28
C GLU A 184 17.20 2.30 11.43
N TYR A 185 16.62 3.49 11.57
CA TYR A 185 15.59 3.75 12.57
C TYR A 185 14.35 2.91 12.29
N PHE A 186 13.87 2.87 11.04
CA PHE A 186 12.73 2.05 10.64
C PHE A 186 12.94 0.58 10.98
N VAL A 187 14.09 0.01 10.57
CA VAL A 187 14.43 -1.39 10.82
C VAL A 187 14.50 -1.67 12.32
N THR A 188 15.11 -0.78 13.10
CA THR A 188 15.19 -0.92 14.56
C THR A 188 13.81 -0.86 15.21
N MET A 189 12.95 0.04 14.75
CA MET A 189 11.57 0.17 15.25
C MET A 189 10.77 -1.10 14.97
N VAL A 190 10.79 -1.62 13.74
CA VAL A 190 10.05 -2.84 13.36
C VAL A 190 10.59 -4.06 14.11
N ARG A 191 11.92 -4.23 14.21
CA ARG A 191 12.51 -5.33 15.00
C ARG A 191 12.08 -5.30 16.46
N LYS A 192 12.07 -4.13 17.09
CA LYS A 192 11.60 -3.97 18.48
C LYS A 192 10.12 -4.28 18.62
N ALA A 193 9.28 -3.77 17.71
CA ALA A 193 7.84 -4.00 17.74
C ALA A 193 7.50 -5.49 17.66
N TRP A 194 8.19 -6.22 16.78
CA TRP A 194 7.93 -7.65 16.54
C TRP A 194 8.85 -8.59 17.30
N LYS A 195 9.75 -8.10 18.15
CA LYS A 195 10.76 -8.89 18.88
C LYS A 195 11.53 -9.83 17.94
N LEU A 196 12.10 -9.27 16.87
CA LEU A 196 12.99 -9.93 15.91
C LEU A 196 14.46 -9.77 16.28
#